data_AF-J9E0S4-F1
#
_entry.id   AF-J9E0S4-F1
#
_cell.length_a   1.000
_cell.length_b   1.000
_cell.length_c   1.000
_cell.angle_alpha   90.00
_cell.angle_beta   90.00
_cell.angle_gamma   90.00
#
_symmetry.space_group_name_H-M   'P 1'
#
loop_
_entity.id
_entity.type
_entity.pdbx_description
1 polymer ?
#
loop_
_entity_poly.entity_id
_entity_poly.type
_entity_poly.pdbx_seq_one_letter_code
_entity_poly.pdbx_strand_id
1 'polypeptide(L)'
;LCLNGGTCVDGVNSYRCRCQRGFTGKNCQHQIDLEQFNVTNLLEHELCAKHDCIAKAGNKVCDQVCNYYACHYDSGDCSAGTKPFKNANHQICNNQECLFDGFDCDSIPEQCSKNDYCTTHYADGQCDRECNVIGCGWDGGDCDSFDVETPLEGNIIVILLISPDEFLRNAQTFLFTLSQKLRGAVHIRTTNGKPMIYSWSSEGGIGELYDVAPEKRHLLVSNLQRVKRQSNFCYKSILQLTCISFLG
;
A
#
# COMPACT_ATOMS: atom_id res chain seq x y z
N LEU A 1 -27.62 8.35 1.06
CA LEU A 1 -28.74 7.36 1.07
C LEU A 1 -28.43 6.29 0.03
N CYS A 2 -28.61 5.01 0.37
CA CYS A 2 -28.27 3.88 -0.51
C CYS A 2 -29.36 3.61 -1.55
N LEU A 3 -28.96 3.33 -2.78
CA LEU A 3 -29.83 3.06 -3.93
C LEU A 3 -29.94 1.55 -4.20
N ASN A 4 -30.87 1.17 -5.09
CA ASN A 4 -30.99 -0.18 -5.64
C ASN A 4 -31.06 -1.30 -4.59
N GLY A 5 -31.86 -1.09 -3.53
CA GLY A 5 -32.04 -2.05 -2.45
C GLY A 5 -30.83 -2.18 -1.51
N GLY A 6 -29.85 -1.29 -1.62
CA GLY A 6 -28.70 -1.24 -0.73
C GLY A 6 -29.10 -0.95 0.71
N THR A 7 -28.50 -1.66 1.66
CA THR A 7 -28.73 -1.43 3.10
C THR A 7 -27.82 -0.31 3.59
N CYS A 8 -28.38 0.73 4.19
CA CYS A 8 -27.60 1.75 4.89
C CYS A 8 -27.03 1.15 6.18
N VAL A 9 -25.73 1.29 6.36
CA VAL A 9 -25.05 0.92 7.59
C VAL A 9 -24.43 2.20 8.12
N ASP A 10 -24.91 2.63 9.29
CA ASP A 10 -24.42 3.84 9.93
C ASP A 10 -23.00 3.63 10.44
N GLY A 11 -22.14 4.62 10.20
CA GLY A 11 -20.81 4.75 10.78
C GLY A 11 -20.77 5.95 11.72
N VAL A 12 -19.70 6.10 12.50
CA VAL A 12 -19.48 7.34 13.26
C VAL A 12 -19.38 8.47 12.24
N ASN A 13 -20.21 9.52 12.35
CA ASN A 13 -20.29 10.67 11.44
C ASN A 13 -20.30 10.35 9.92
N SER A 14 -20.78 9.17 9.53
CA SER A 14 -20.77 8.72 8.15
C SER A 14 -21.77 7.61 7.90
N TYR A 15 -22.00 7.26 6.65
CA TYR A 15 -22.78 6.09 6.28
C TYR A 15 -22.07 5.31 5.20
N ARG A 16 -22.32 4.01 5.15
CA ARG A 16 -21.91 3.14 4.03
C ARG A 16 -23.10 2.37 3.50
N CYS A 17 -23.05 2.06 2.22
CA CYS A 17 -24.07 1.26 1.57
C CYS A 17 -23.57 -0.16 1.34
N ARG A 18 -24.32 -1.14 1.88
CA ARG A 18 -24.15 -2.53 1.49
C ARG A 18 -25.00 -2.80 0.26
N CYS A 19 -24.35 -2.94 -0.89
CA CYS A 19 -25.03 -3.13 -2.16
C CYS A 19 -25.58 -4.54 -2.32
N GLN A 20 -26.72 -4.66 -3.00
CA GLN A 20 -27.19 -5.95 -3.46
C GLN A 20 -26.35 -6.44 -4.63
N ARG A 21 -26.35 -7.76 -4.85
CA ARG A 21 -25.65 -8.36 -5.99
C ARG A 21 -26.14 -7.73 -7.30
N GLY A 22 -25.20 -7.39 -8.17
CA GLY A 22 -25.51 -6.70 -9.43
C GLY A 22 -25.49 -5.17 -9.31
N PHE A 23 -25.10 -4.61 -8.17
CA PHE A 23 -24.91 -3.17 -8.00
C PHE A 23 -23.60 -2.84 -7.27
N THR A 24 -22.99 -1.71 -7.61
CA THR A 24 -21.74 -1.19 -7.07
C THR A 24 -21.76 0.35 -6.96
N GLY A 25 -20.69 0.92 -6.43
CA GLY A 25 -20.52 2.34 -6.14
C GLY A 25 -20.90 2.72 -4.70
N LYS A 26 -20.43 3.91 -4.26
CA LYS A 26 -20.61 4.42 -2.89
C LYS A 26 -22.04 4.36 -2.36
N ASN A 27 -23.02 4.61 -3.24
CA ASN A 27 -24.44 4.56 -2.94
C ASN A 27 -25.16 3.41 -3.67
N CYS A 28 -24.43 2.41 -4.19
CA CYS A 28 -24.98 1.32 -5.00
C CYS A 28 -25.66 1.79 -6.30
N GLN A 29 -25.22 2.94 -6.83
CA GLN A 29 -25.86 3.58 -7.98
C GLN A 29 -25.52 2.94 -9.32
N HIS A 30 -24.44 2.16 -9.40
CA HIS A 30 -23.97 1.57 -10.64
C HIS A 30 -24.45 0.13 -10.74
N GLN A 31 -25.11 -0.23 -11.84
CA GLN A 31 -25.47 -1.61 -12.09
C GLN A 31 -24.27 -2.35 -12.67
N ILE A 32 -24.00 -3.55 -12.16
CA ILE A 32 -23.02 -4.47 -12.71
C ILE A 32 -23.78 -5.34 -13.72
N ASP A 33 -23.29 -5.38 -14.95
CA ASP A 33 -23.70 -6.40 -15.90
C ASP A 33 -23.06 -7.73 -15.50
N LEU A 34 -23.84 -8.57 -14.80
CA LEU A 34 -23.40 -9.86 -14.31
C LEU A 34 -23.20 -10.89 -15.44
N GLU A 35 -23.87 -10.71 -16.59
CA GLU A 35 -23.64 -11.54 -17.77
C GLU A 35 -22.28 -11.19 -18.38
N GLN A 36 -21.98 -9.90 -18.53
CA GLN A 36 -20.68 -9.43 -18.96
C GLN A 36 -19.56 -9.87 -18.00
N PHE A 37 -19.79 -9.84 -16.68
CA PHE A 37 -18.81 -10.32 -15.70
C PHE A 37 -18.48 -11.82 -15.87
N ASN A 38 -19.50 -12.66 -16.08
CA ASN A 38 -19.29 -14.10 -16.33
C ASN A 38 -18.53 -14.33 -17.65
N VAL A 39 -18.84 -13.54 -18.69
CA VAL A 39 -18.10 -13.58 -19.96
C VAL A 39 -16.65 -13.17 -19.77
N THR A 40 -16.36 -12.12 -19.00
CA THR A 40 -14.99 -11.68 -18.71
C THR A 40 -14.18 -12.76 -18.00
N ASN A 41 -14.75 -13.40 -16.97
CA ASN A 41 -14.06 -14.46 -16.24
C ASN A 41 -13.74 -15.67 -17.14
N LEU A 42 -14.68 -16.10 -17.99
CA LEU A 42 -14.45 -17.17 -18.96
C LEU A 42 -13.38 -16.78 -19.98
N LEU A 43 -13.45 -15.55 -20.51
CA LEU A 43 -12.47 -15.02 -21.45
C LEU A 43 -11.06 -14.99 -20.86
N GLU A 44 -10.90 -14.54 -19.60
CA GLU A 44 -9.61 -14.55 -18.94
C GLU A 44 -9.03 -15.96 -18.82
N HIS A 45 -9.84 -16.96 -18.48
CA HIS A 45 -9.38 -18.36 -18.43
C HIS A 45 -8.97 -18.90 -19.81
N GLU A 46 -9.70 -18.54 -20.86
CA GLU A 46 -9.34 -18.91 -22.24
C GLU A 46 -8.04 -18.22 -22.68
N LEU A 47 -7.84 -16.95 -22.35
CA LEU A 47 -6.60 -16.21 -22.61
C LEU A 47 -5.41 -16.84 -21.88
N CYS A 48 -5.60 -17.20 -20.60
CA CYS A 48 -4.62 -17.91 -19.80
C CYS A 48 -4.16 -19.22 -20.48
N ALA A 49 -5.12 -20.02 -20.98
CA ALA A 49 -4.81 -21.26 -21.69
C ALA A 49 -4.11 -21.00 -23.03
N LYS A 50 -4.59 -20.02 -23.80
CA LYS A 50 -4.03 -19.64 -25.11
C LYS A 50 -2.58 -19.17 -25.00
N HIS A 51 -2.24 -18.44 -23.94
CA HIS A 51 -0.91 -17.88 -23.74
C HIS A 51 0.04 -18.79 -22.95
N ASP A 52 -0.35 -20.04 -22.69
CA ASP A 52 0.43 -21.02 -21.95
C ASP A 52 0.92 -20.48 -20.59
N CYS A 53 0.02 -19.81 -19.87
CA CYS A 53 0.36 -19.15 -18.61
C CYS A 53 0.75 -20.15 -17.50
N ILE A 54 0.41 -21.43 -17.64
CA ILE A 54 0.85 -22.47 -16.70
C ILE A 54 2.39 -22.64 -16.76
N ALA A 55 2.98 -22.60 -17.95
CA ALA A 55 4.43 -22.73 -18.12
C ALA A 55 5.20 -21.48 -17.68
N LYS A 56 4.55 -20.32 -17.68
CA LYS A 56 5.13 -19.02 -17.30
C LYS A 56 5.01 -18.70 -15.82
N ALA A 57 3.98 -19.23 -15.17
CA ALA A 57 3.69 -18.98 -13.76
C ALA A 57 4.90 -19.18 -12.82
N GLY A 58 5.21 -18.17 -12.01
CA GLY A 58 6.21 -18.25 -10.93
C GLY A 58 7.66 -18.26 -11.40
N ASN A 59 7.92 -17.79 -12.63
CA ASN A 59 9.25 -17.69 -13.21
C ASN A 59 10.00 -16.40 -12.77
N LYS A 60 9.39 -15.54 -11.94
CA LYS A 60 9.91 -14.24 -11.45
C LYS A 60 9.96 -13.15 -12.51
N VAL A 61 9.33 -13.35 -13.65
CA VAL A 61 9.15 -12.39 -14.73
C VAL A 61 7.65 -12.14 -14.82
N CYS A 62 7.23 -10.88 -14.75
CA CYS A 62 5.82 -10.57 -14.95
C CYS A 62 5.45 -10.69 -16.44
N ASP A 63 4.89 -11.82 -16.84
CA ASP A 63 4.30 -12.02 -18.17
C ASP A 63 2.96 -11.28 -18.23
N GLN A 64 2.94 -10.08 -18.84
CA GLN A 64 1.75 -9.22 -18.88
C GLN A 64 0.51 -9.90 -19.48
N VAL A 65 0.72 -10.84 -20.42
CA VAL A 65 -0.38 -11.65 -21.02
C VAL A 65 -1.01 -12.64 -20.04
N CYS A 66 -0.38 -12.86 -18.88
CA CYS A 66 -0.81 -13.71 -17.77
C CYS A 66 -1.21 -12.89 -16.53
N ASN A 67 -1.23 -11.55 -16.62
CA ASN A 67 -1.57 -10.65 -15.52
C ASN A 67 -3.10 -10.48 -15.32
N TYR A 68 -3.81 -11.60 -15.29
CA TYR A 68 -5.26 -11.66 -15.06
C TYR A 68 -5.57 -12.29 -13.71
N TYR A 69 -6.77 -12.01 -13.17
CA TYR A 69 -7.21 -12.64 -11.93
C TYR A 69 -7.31 -14.17 -12.08
N ALA A 70 -7.82 -14.65 -13.22
CA ALA A 70 -7.91 -16.07 -13.57
C ALA A 70 -6.54 -16.79 -13.57
N CYS A 71 -5.47 -16.08 -13.94
CA CYS A 71 -4.07 -16.56 -13.93
C CYS A 71 -3.35 -16.28 -12.61
N HIS A 72 -4.06 -15.75 -11.61
CA HIS A 72 -3.49 -15.30 -10.34
C HIS A 72 -2.34 -14.31 -10.49
N TYR A 73 -2.44 -13.38 -11.45
CA TYR A 73 -1.42 -12.38 -11.73
C TYR A 73 -0.05 -13.02 -12.00
N ASP A 74 -0.05 -14.00 -12.91
CA ASP A 74 1.13 -14.81 -13.24
C ASP A 74 1.73 -15.52 -12.01
N SER A 75 0.84 -16.13 -11.22
CA SER A 75 1.17 -16.76 -9.93
C SER A 75 1.94 -15.87 -8.94
N GLY A 76 1.75 -14.55 -9.03
CA GLY A 76 2.36 -13.58 -8.15
C GLY A 76 3.49 -12.77 -8.80
N ASP A 77 4.02 -13.18 -9.94
CA ASP A 77 5.13 -12.48 -10.59
C ASP A 77 4.76 -11.04 -10.99
N CYS A 78 3.48 -10.80 -11.30
CA CYS A 78 2.94 -9.47 -11.58
C CYS A 78 2.37 -8.74 -10.36
N SER A 79 2.30 -9.38 -9.19
CA SER A 79 1.72 -8.83 -7.96
C SER A 79 2.68 -8.92 -6.78
N ALA A 80 3.97 -8.69 -7.04
CA ALA A 80 5.05 -8.66 -6.04
C ALA A 80 5.10 -9.93 -5.16
N GLY A 81 4.86 -11.10 -5.76
CA GLY A 81 4.84 -12.40 -5.11
C GLY A 81 3.60 -12.65 -4.24
N THR A 82 2.56 -11.81 -4.32
CA THR A 82 1.35 -11.92 -3.48
C THR A 82 0.12 -12.35 -4.25
N LYS A 83 -0.93 -12.78 -3.53
CA LYS A 83 -2.28 -13.00 -4.07
C LYS A 83 -3.24 -11.98 -3.41
N PRO A 84 -3.34 -10.75 -3.95
CA PRO A 84 -3.87 -9.60 -3.20
C PRO A 84 -5.31 -9.77 -2.71
N PHE A 85 -6.15 -10.45 -3.49
CA PHE A 85 -7.59 -10.61 -3.21
C PHE A 85 -7.97 -12.02 -2.75
N LYS A 86 -7.02 -12.79 -2.19
CA LYS A 86 -7.29 -14.17 -1.73
C LYS A 86 -8.41 -14.25 -0.69
N ASN A 87 -8.54 -13.24 0.16
CA ASN A 87 -9.54 -13.18 1.23
C ASN A 87 -10.76 -12.32 0.87
N ALA A 88 -10.80 -11.75 -0.34
CA ALA A 88 -11.83 -10.81 -0.74
C ALA A 88 -13.20 -11.50 -0.91
N ASN A 89 -14.26 -10.82 -0.47
CA ASN A 89 -15.64 -11.26 -0.69
C ASN A 89 -16.38 -10.31 -1.66
N HIS A 90 -17.18 -10.89 -2.55
CA HIS A 90 -17.70 -10.26 -3.78
C HIS A 90 -18.75 -9.15 -3.60
N GLN A 91 -19.26 -8.90 -2.39
CA GLN A 91 -20.42 -8.00 -2.18
C GLN A 91 -20.06 -6.59 -1.68
N ILE A 92 -18.93 -6.42 -0.99
CA ILE A 92 -18.49 -5.15 -0.41
C ILE A 92 -16.97 -5.10 -0.53
N CYS A 93 -16.41 -4.20 -1.34
CA CYS A 93 -14.97 -4.12 -1.55
C CYS A 93 -14.26 -3.01 -0.75
N ASN A 94 -14.99 -2.10 -0.10
CA ASN A 94 -14.38 -1.10 0.79
C ASN A 94 -14.17 -1.67 2.21
N ASN A 95 -13.28 -2.65 2.33
CA ASN A 95 -12.82 -3.22 3.60
C ASN A 95 -11.39 -3.75 3.43
N GLN A 96 -10.75 -4.14 4.53
CA GLN A 96 -9.37 -4.62 4.53
C GLN A 96 -9.14 -5.87 3.65
N GLU A 97 -10.10 -6.81 3.59
CA GLU A 97 -9.96 -8.05 2.81
C GLU A 97 -9.97 -7.80 1.30
N CYS A 98 -10.61 -6.71 0.87
CA CYS A 98 -10.69 -6.25 -0.51
C CYS A 98 -9.80 -5.01 -0.76
N LEU A 99 -8.81 -4.75 0.10
CA LEU A 99 -7.84 -3.66 -0.04
C LEU A 99 -8.50 -2.27 -0.19
N PHE A 100 -9.60 -2.06 0.53
CA PHE A 100 -10.35 -0.81 0.59
C PHE A 100 -10.77 -0.28 -0.79
N ASP A 101 -11.04 -1.18 -1.74
CA ASP A 101 -11.46 -0.82 -3.10
C ASP A 101 -10.46 0.12 -3.80
N GLY A 102 -9.16 -0.07 -3.53
CA GLY A 102 -8.12 0.83 -4.06
C GLY A 102 -8.25 2.28 -3.61
N PHE A 103 -9.01 2.53 -2.53
CA PHE A 103 -9.40 3.84 -2.02
C PHE A 103 -10.39 4.64 -2.90
N ASP A 104 -11.02 4.03 -3.90
CA ASP A 104 -12.00 4.70 -4.80
C ASP A 104 -13.24 5.23 -4.05
N CYS A 105 -13.53 4.64 -2.90
CA CYS A 105 -14.66 5.04 -2.04
C CYS A 105 -14.40 6.33 -1.24
N ASP A 106 -13.16 6.78 -1.15
CA ASP A 106 -12.81 7.99 -0.42
C ASP A 106 -13.20 9.24 -1.22
N SER A 107 -13.99 10.11 -0.59
CA SER A 107 -14.37 11.38 -1.20
C SER A 107 -13.16 12.31 -1.25
N ILE A 108 -12.50 12.31 -2.41
CA ILE A 108 -11.38 13.18 -2.83
C ILE A 108 -10.18 13.10 -1.87
N PRO A 109 -9.10 12.38 -2.23
CA PRO A 109 -7.82 12.56 -1.58
C PRO A 109 -7.40 14.02 -1.74
N GLU A 110 -7.26 14.72 -0.62
CA GLU A 110 -6.56 16.01 -0.59
C GLU A 110 -5.19 15.79 -1.23
N GLN A 111 -4.96 16.29 -2.45
CA GLN A 111 -3.71 16.13 -3.18
C GLN A 111 -2.60 16.92 -2.48
N CYS A 112 -1.35 16.49 -2.63
CA CYS A 112 -0.23 17.25 -2.07
C CYS A 112 0.02 18.53 -2.87
N SER A 113 -0.35 19.68 -2.30
CA SER A 113 -0.21 20.98 -2.96
C SER A 113 1.24 21.41 -3.15
N LYS A 114 2.15 20.99 -2.26
CA LYS A 114 3.57 21.34 -2.23
C LYS A 114 4.45 20.09 -2.37
N ASN A 115 4.22 19.30 -3.41
CA ASN A 115 4.84 18.00 -3.59
C ASN A 115 6.38 18.03 -3.46
N ASP A 116 7.06 18.96 -4.14
CA ASP A 116 8.53 19.03 -4.13
C ASP A 116 9.11 19.43 -2.77
N TYR A 117 8.46 20.39 -2.09
CA TYR A 117 8.83 20.81 -0.74
C TYR A 117 8.63 19.65 0.25
N CYS A 118 7.43 19.05 0.25
CA CYS A 118 7.10 17.97 1.16
C CYS A 118 7.93 16.71 0.91
N THR A 119 8.39 16.46 -0.32
CA THR A 119 9.29 15.33 -0.61
C THR A 119 10.65 15.49 0.08
N THR A 120 11.17 16.72 0.14
CA THR A 120 12.52 17.01 0.70
C THR A 120 12.52 17.19 2.22
N HIS A 121 11.36 17.51 2.80
CA HIS A 121 11.16 17.66 4.24
C HIS A 121 10.45 16.46 4.87
N TYR A 122 10.12 15.43 4.08
CA TYR A 122 9.45 14.24 4.58
C TYR A 122 10.29 13.52 5.64
N ALA A 123 9.71 13.31 6.83
CA ALA A 123 10.32 12.59 7.94
C ALA A 123 11.71 13.15 8.35
N ASP A 124 11.92 14.46 8.23
CA ASP A 124 13.18 15.13 8.56
C ASP A 124 13.30 15.45 10.08
N GLY A 125 12.23 15.22 10.84
CA GLY A 125 12.13 15.48 12.27
C GLY A 125 11.59 16.86 12.62
N GLN A 126 11.15 17.66 11.64
CA GLN A 126 10.51 18.95 11.81
C GLN A 126 9.05 18.85 11.37
N CYS A 127 8.14 19.44 12.14
CA CYS A 127 6.72 19.44 11.76
C CYS A 127 6.42 20.53 10.73
N ASP A 128 6.29 20.13 9.47
CA ASP A 128 5.77 20.92 8.35
C ASP A 128 4.26 20.76 8.24
N ARG A 129 3.53 21.66 8.91
CA ARG A 129 2.06 21.61 8.99
C ARG A 129 1.35 21.58 7.64
N GLU A 130 1.97 22.14 6.61
CA GLU A 130 1.46 22.12 5.24
C GLU A 130 1.62 20.76 4.54
N CYS A 131 2.56 19.93 5.00
CA CYS A 131 2.79 18.56 4.55
C CYS A 131 2.03 17.53 5.41
N ASN A 132 1.46 17.95 6.54
CA ASN A 132 0.69 17.09 7.45
C ASN A 132 -0.75 16.85 6.96
N VAL A 133 -0.89 16.41 5.71
CA VAL A 133 -2.13 16.02 5.05
C VAL A 133 -1.99 14.65 4.40
N ILE A 134 -3.11 13.97 4.13
CA ILE A 134 -3.12 12.59 3.62
C ILE A 134 -2.39 12.45 2.28
N GLY A 135 -2.56 13.40 1.36
CA GLY A 135 -1.90 13.37 0.06
C GLY A 135 -0.41 13.66 0.10
N CYS A 136 0.10 14.25 1.18
CA CYS A 136 1.53 14.47 1.39
C CYS A 136 2.15 13.41 2.33
N GLY A 137 1.42 12.33 2.64
CA GLY A 137 1.93 11.26 3.50
C GLY A 137 2.09 11.66 4.97
N TRP A 138 1.32 12.67 5.44
CA TRP A 138 1.34 13.15 6.83
C TRP A 138 2.70 13.62 7.33
N ASP A 139 3.50 14.22 6.45
CA ASP A 139 4.82 14.75 6.79
C ASP A 139 5.74 13.70 7.45
N GLY A 140 5.58 12.44 7.06
CA GLY A 140 6.34 11.33 7.66
C GLY A 140 6.02 11.06 9.13
N GLY A 141 5.00 11.69 9.69
CA GLY A 141 4.64 11.61 11.10
C GLY A 141 5.32 12.66 11.99
N ASP A 142 6.07 13.62 11.44
CA ASP A 142 6.82 14.61 12.24
C ASP A 142 5.94 15.60 13.00
N CYS A 143 4.70 15.75 12.57
CA CYS A 143 3.68 16.53 13.26
C CYS A 143 2.83 15.75 14.27
N ASP A 144 3.05 14.44 14.42
CA ASP A 144 2.31 13.65 15.40
C ASP A 144 2.82 13.89 16.83
N SER A 145 1.93 13.81 17.80
CA SER A 145 2.27 13.89 19.23
C SER A 145 2.51 12.48 19.81
N PHE A 146 3.33 12.41 20.86
CA PHE A 146 3.72 11.18 21.58
C PHE A 146 2.59 10.49 22.37
N ASP A 147 1.35 10.49 21.89
CA ASP A 147 0.28 9.74 22.55
C ASP A 147 0.37 8.26 22.15
N VAL A 148 0.87 7.47 23.10
CA VAL A 148 1.02 6.01 23.03
C VAL A 148 -0.36 5.36 22.98
N GLU A 149 -0.97 5.27 21.80
CA GLU A 149 -2.08 4.34 21.61
C GLU A 149 -1.90 3.47 20.37
N THR A 150 -1.50 2.23 20.67
CA THR A 150 -1.48 1.04 19.84
C THR A 150 -0.78 1.19 18.47
N PRO A 151 0.43 0.63 18.34
CA PRO A 151 1.01 0.32 17.04
C PRO A 151 0.00 -0.36 16.12
N LEU A 152 -0.05 0.03 14.85
CA LEU A 152 -0.56 -0.92 13.86
C LEU A 152 0.42 -2.09 13.81
N GLU A 153 -0.11 -3.29 14.05
CA GLU A 153 0.60 -4.53 13.83
C GLU A 153 0.77 -4.71 12.32
N GLY A 154 1.98 -4.49 11.83
CA GLY A 154 2.28 -4.64 10.41
C GLY A 154 3.73 -4.28 10.13
N ASN A 155 4.49 -5.23 9.60
CA ASN A 155 5.80 -4.98 9.03
C ASN A 155 5.67 -5.17 7.53
N ILE A 156 6.00 -4.13 6.76
CA ILE A 156 6.15 -4.28 5.32
C ILE A 156 7.60 -4.68 5.10
N ILE A 157 7.81 -5.77 4.37
CA ILE A 157 9.13 -6.16 3.90
C ILE A 157 9.15 -5.90 2.40
N VAL A 158 10.08 -5.06 1.94
CA VAL A 158 10.24 -4.76 0.51
C VAL A 158 11.63 -5.18 0.07
N ILE A 159 11.69 -5.91 -1.05
CA ILE A 159 12.92 -6.25 -1.74
C ILE A 159 13.09 -5.27 -2.90
N LEU A 160 14.16 -4.48 -2.88
CA LEU A 160 14.52 -3.53 -3.91
C LEU A 160 15.74 -4.02 -4.68
N LEU A 161 15.65 -4.00 -6.01
CA LEU A 161 16.74 -4.36 -6.92
C LEU A 161 17.70 -3.18 -7.15
N ILE A 162 18.07 -2.49 -6.08
CA ILE A 162 19.06 -1.41 -6.05
C ILE A 162 19.96 -1.59 -4.84
N SER A 163 21.18 -1.03 -4.90
CA SER A 163 22.11 -1.05 -3.78
C SER A 163 21.58 -0.27 -2.56
N PRO A 164 21.96 -0.67 -1.32
CA PRO A 164 21.65 0.12 -0.14
C PRO A 164 22.08 1.59 -0.25
N ASP A 165 23.25 1.87 -0.83
CA ASP A 165 23.72 3.24 -1.04
C ASP A 165 22.85 4.04 -2.00
N GLU A 166 22.37 3.41 -3.07
CA GLU A 166 21.46 4.04 -4.03
C GLU A 166 20.08 4.28 -3.42
N PHE A 167 19.57 3.32 -2.65
CA PHE A 167 18.36 3.50 -1.87
C PHE A 167 18.50 4.71 -0.92
N LEU A 168 19.59 4.78 -0.15
CA LEU A 168 19.84 5.87 0.80
C LEU A 168 19.92 7.25 0.14
N ARG A 169 20.35 7.35 -1.13
CA ARG A 169 20.33 8.63 -1.87
C ARG A 169 18.91 9.11 -2.21
N ASN A 170 17.95 8.20 -2.29
CA ASN A 170 16.57 8.49 -2.74
C ASN A 170 15.52 8.11 -1.68
N ALA A 171 15.94 7.83 -0.44
CA ALA A 171 15.07 7.21 0.56
C ALA A 171 13.88 8.09 0.95
N GLN A 172 14.07 9.41 1.10
CA GLN A 172 12.97 10.32 1.40
C GLN A 172 11.91 10.31 0.28
N THR A 173 12.33 10.42 -0.98
CA THR A 173 11.42 10.32 -2.13
C THR A 173 10.69 8.99 -2.18
N PHE A 174 11.40 7.89 -1.94
CA PHE A 174 10.81 6.56 -1.88
C PHE A 174 9.75 6.45 -0.78
N LEU A 175 10.10 6.85 0.45
CA LEU A 175 9.20 6.79 1.61
C LEU A 175 8.00 7.71 1.42
N PHE A 176 8.21 8.95 0.99
CA PHE A 176 7.14 9.89 0.66
C PHE A 176 6.18 9.32 -0.41
N THR A 177 6.72 8.79 -1.51
CA THR A 177 5.89 8.20 -2.58
C THR A 177 5.09 7.00 -2.06
N LEU A 178 5.72 6.13 -1.28
CA LEU A 178 5.05 4.97 -0.69
C LEU A 178 3.96 5.40 0.28
N SER A 179 4.20 6.45 1.07
CA SER A 179 3.22 7.03 1.98
C SER A 179 1.99 7.59 1.28
N GLN A 180 2.19 8.24 0.13
CA GLN A 180 1.07 8.67 -0.71
C GLN A 180 0.24 7.49 -1.22
N LYS A 181 0.90 6.41 -1.67
CA LYS A 181 0.22 5.21 -2.18
C LYS A 181 -0.53 4.45 -1.09
N LEU A 182 0.04 4.37 0.11
CA LEU A 182 -0.56 3.67 1.24
C LEU A 182 -1.47 4.57 2.09
N ARG A 183 -1.53 5.87 1.76
CA ARG A 183 -2.31 6.91 2.45
C ARG A 183 -2.04 6.97 3.97
N GLY A 184 -0.80 6.70 4.34
CA GLY A 184 -0.29 6.68 5.71
C GLY A 184 1.20 7.01 5.72
N ALA A 185 1.75 7.46 6.84
CA ALA A 185 3.18 7.71 6.93
C ALA A 185 3.95 6.38 6.94
N VAL A 186 5.04 6.30 6.21
CA VAL A 186 5.92 5.13 6.12
C VAL A 186 7.31 5.54 6.56
N HIS A 187 7.93 4.73 7.42
CA HIS A 187 9.30 4.95 7.87
C HIS A 187 10.07 3.63 7.95
N ILE A 188 11.39 3.72 7.94
CA ILE A 188 12.25 2.54 8.10
C ILE A 188 12.20 2.10 9.56
N ARG A 189 11.86 0.82 9.76
CA ARG A 189 11.88 0.22 11.09
C ARG A 189 13.29 0.23 11.65
N THR A 190 13.45 0.43 12.95
CA THR A 190 14.74 0.36 13.62
C THR A 190 14.87 -0.88 14.50
N THR A 191 16.09 -1.39 14.63
CA THR A 191 16.49 -2.39 15.61
C THR A 191 17.77 -1.91 16.30
N ASN A 192 17.77 -1.83 17.64
CA ASN A 192 18.89 -1.28 18.42
C ASN A 192 19.38 0.10 17.92
N GLY A 193 18.44 0.98 17.51
CA GLY A 193 18.76 2.32 16.98
C GLY A 193 19.34 2.35 15.56
N LYS A 194 19.45 1.20 14.88
CA LYS A 194 19.90 1.10 13.48
C LYS A 194 18.70 0.88 12.54
N PRO A 195 18.60 1.59 11.39
CA PRO A 195 17.60 1.32 10.37
C PRO A 195 17.71 -0.12 9.84
N MET A 196 16.59 -0.83 9.73
CA MET A 196 16.48 -2.20 9.24
C MET A 196 16.56 -2.24 7.70
N ILE A 197 17.75 -1.98 7.19
CA ILE A 197 18.12 -2.13 5.78
C ILE A 197 19.10 -3.28 5.69
N TYR A 198 18.78 -4.32 4.94
CA TYR A 198 19.62 -5.50 4.78
C TYR A 198 20.16 -5.58 3.36
N SER A 199 21.35 -6.14 3.21
CA SER A 199 21.83 -6.60 1.91
C SER A 199 21.01 -7.80 1.40
N TRP A 200 20.98 -8.00 0.09
CA TRP A 200 20.30 -9.13 -0.54
C TRP A 200 21.08 -9.66 -1.72
N SER A 201 21.04 -10.97 -1.93
CA SER A 201 21.55 -11.63 -3.13
C SER A 201 20.59 -12.74 -3.58
N SER A 202 20.63 -13.07 -4.87
CA SER A 202 19.82 -14.16 -5.44
C SER A 202 20.23 -15.54 -4.91
N GLU A 203 21.51 -15.72 -4.56
CA GLU A 203 22.08 -16.98 -4.07
C GLU A 203 21.93 -17.15 -2.56
N GLY A 204 22.17 -16.08 -1.78
CA GLY A 204 22.20 -16.10 -0.32
C GLY A 204 20.94 -15.56 0.36
N GLY A 205 20.02 -14.95 -0.38
CA GLY A 205 18.84 -14.31 0.19
C GLY A 205 19.19 -13.07 1.00
N ILE A 206 18.58 -12.92 2.18
CA ILE A 206 18.79 -11.78 3.08
C ILE A 206 20.17 -11.92 3.74
N GLY A 207 21.03 -10.92 3.52
CA GLY A 207 22.36 -10.84 4.12
C GLY A 207 22.39 -10.00 5.40
N GLU A 208 23.54 -9.40 5.67
CA GLU A 208 23.79 -8.61 6.88
C GLU A 208 23.05 -7.27 6.88
N LEU A 209 22.83 -6.75 8.10
CA LEU A 209 22.32 -5.40 8.33
C LEU A 209 23.31 -4.36 7.80
N TYR A 210 22.84 -3.49 6.91
CA TYR A 210 23.62 -2.42 6.31
C TYR A 210 23.95 -1.33 7.34
N ASP A 211 25.23 -0.97 7.48
CA ASP A 211 25.66 0.04 8.44
C ASP A 211 25.44 1.45 7.89
N VAL A 212 24.25 2.00 8.14
CA VAL A 212 23.91 3.37 7.76
C VAL A 212 24.69 4.36 8.64
N ALA A 213 25.40 5.29 8.00
CA ALA A 213 26.14 6.36 8.68
C ALA A 213 25.23 7.20 9.60
N PRO A 214 25.66 7.55 10.83
CA PRO A 214 24.82 8.23 11.83
C PRO A 214 24.09 9.47 11.31
N GLU A 215 24.77 10.28 10.51
CA GLU A 215 24.25 11.51 9.91
C GLU A 215 23.10 11.27 8.92
N LYS A 216 22.93 10.06 8.37
CA LYS A 216 21.81 9.73 7.47
C LYS A 216 20.63 9.08 8.19
N ARG A 217 20.78 8.65 9.44
CA ARG A 217 19.76 7.87 10.15
C ARG A 217 18.50 8.69 10.42
N HIS A 218 18.64 9.97 10.76
CA HIS A 218 17.52 10.84 11.12
C HIS A 218 16.54 11.07 9.96
N LEU A 219 16.99 10.96 8.70
CA LEU A 219 16.16 11.11 7.50
C LEU A 219 15.32 9.86 7.16
N LEU A 220 15.53 8.76 7.88
CA LEU A 220 14.91 7.45 7.59
C LEU A 220 13.91 7.02 8.66
N VAL A 221 13.95 7.69 9.81
CA VAL A 221 13.27 7.29 11.03
C VAL A 221 12.62 8.53 11.63
N SER A 222 11.32 8.50 11.87
CA SER A 222 10.70 9.57 12.65
C SER A 222 11.05 9.38 14.13
N ASN A 223 11.29 10.49 14.84
CA ASN A 223 11.45 10.51 16.29
C ASN A 223 10.13 10.20 17.04
N LEU A 224 9.02 10.17 16.31
CA LEU A 224 7.67 10.07 16.84
C LEU A 224 7.08 8.71 16.50
N GLN A 225 6.79 7.92 17.54
CA GLN A 225 6.07 6.66 17.37
C GLN A 225 4.57 6.87 17.52
N ARG A 226 3.86 6.55 16.44
CA ARG A 226 2.53 5.93 16.37
C ARG A 226 1.38 6.73 16.98
N VAL A 227 0.56 7.32 16.12
CA VAL A 227 -0.84 7.65 16.44
C VAL A 227 -1.78 6.87 15.55
N LYS A 228 -2.63 6.03 16.15
CA LYS A 228 -3.83 5.49 15.51
C LYS A 228 -4.92 6.57 15.52
N ARG A 229 -4.99 7.44 14.50
CA ARG A 229 -6.19 8.27 14.34
C ARG A 229 -7.26 7.48 13.63
N GLN A 230 -8.36 7.21 14.33
CA GLN A 230 -9.62 6.78 13.73
C GLN A 230 -10.16 7.94 12.88
N SER A 231 -10.02 7.82 11.56
CA SER A 231 -10.99 8.41 10.64
C SER A 231 -12.00 7.32 10.29
N ASN A 232 -13.23 7.72 9.99
CA ASN A 232 -14.33 6.79 9.68
C ASN A 232 -14.13 6.00 8.37
N PHE A 233 -13.04 6.28 7.64
CA PHE A 233 -12.71 5.62 6.37
C PHE A 233 -11.22 5.32 6.18
N CYS A 234 -10.33 5.81 7.05
CA CYS A 234 -8.90 5.51 6.98
C CYS A 234 -8.26 5.54 8.38
N TYR A 235 -7.38 4.59 8.62
CA TYR A 235 -6.48 4.62 9.76
C TYR A 235 -5.31 5.53 9.41
N LYS A 236 -5.05 6.59 10.20
CA LYS A 236 -3.70 7.18 10.18
C LYS A 236 -2.74 6.06 10.60
N SER A 237 -1.97 5.60 9.63
CA SER A 237 -1.14 4.41 9.80
C SER A 237 0.29 4.80 9.61
N ILE A 238 1.08 4.67 10.66
CA ILE A 238 2.53 4.68 10.55
C ILE A 238 2.96 3.24 10.24
N LEU A 239 3.35 2.98 8.99
CA LEU A 239 3.77 1.67 8.51
C LEU A 239 5.28 1.53 8.64
N GLN A 240 5.70 0.43 9.27
CA GLN A 240 7.10 0.12 9.46
C GLN A 240 7.63 -0.72 8.31
N LEU A 241 8.61 -0.17 7.60
CA LEU A 241 9.25 -0.80 6.46
C LEU A 241 10.58 -1.43 6.89
N THR A 242 10.75 -2.71 6.58
CA THR A 242 12.05 -3.38 6.52
C THR A 242 12.48 -3.43 5.06
N CYS A 243 13.62 -2.84 4.75
CA CYS A 243 14.13 -2.77 3.39
C CYS A 243 15.20 -3.85 3.17
N ILE A 244 15.10 -4.56 2.06
CA ILE A 244 16.03 -5.59 1.63
C ILE A 244 16.54 -5.14 0.26
N SER A 245 17.81 -4.76 0.16
CA SER A 245 18.38 -4.11 -1.02
C SER A 245 19.48 -4.96 -1.64
N PHE A 246 19.45 -5.12 -2.96
CA PHE A 246 20.40 -5.96 -3.70
C PHE A 246 21.83 -5.41 -3.66
N LEU A 247 22.79 -6.25 -3.28
CA LEU A 247 24.20 -5.99 -3.58
C LEU A 247 24.47 -6.59 -4.96
N GLY A 248 24.94 -5.76 -5.89
CA GLY A 248 25.20 -6.10 -7.29
C GLY A 248 25.85 -7.45 -7.52
#